data_AF-A0A6N1X1L3-F1
#
_entry.id   AF-A0A6N1X1L3-F1
#
_cell.length_a   1.000
_cell.length_b   1.000
_cell.length_c   1.000
_cell.angle_alpha   90.00
_cell.angle_beta   90.00
_cell.angle_gamma   90.00
#
_symmetry.space_group_name_H-M   'P 1'
#
loop_
_entity.id
_entity.type
_entity.pdbx_description
1 polymer ?
#
loop_
_entity_poly.entity_id
_entity_poly.type
_entity_poly.pdbx_seq_one_letter_code
_entity_poly.pdbx_strand_id
1 'polypeptide(L)' 'MNHPAHADLLNRYRKAAAEAAQKEQLVRVVAAKGPRAIALASETAAKAVRRRKVLETQLEQLGIEER' A
#
# COMPACT_ATOMS: atom_id res chain seq x y z
N MET A 1 6.53 24.08 -7.95
CA MET A 1 6.21 23.12 -9.04
C MET A 1 4.86 22.49 -8.74
N ASN A 2 3.83 22.76 -9.55
CA ASN A 2 2.52 22.13 -9.42
C ASN A 2 2.20 21.44 -10.76
N HIS A 3 2.84 20.30 -11.01
CA HIS A 3 2.67 19.55 -12.25
C HIS A 3 1.58 18.49 -12.01
N PRO A 4 0.55 18.36 -12.87
CA PRO A 4 -0.61 17.48 -12.62
C PRO A 4 -0.20 16.00 -12.42
N ALA A 5 0.88 15.53 -13.05
CA ALA A 5 1.40 14.19 -12.84
C ALA A 5 1.87 13.94 -11.38
N HIS A 6 2.29 14.98 -10.67
CA HIS A 6 2.71 14.89 -9.25
C HIS A 6 1.49 14.68 -8.33
N ALA A 7 0.40 15.41 -8.59
CA ALA A 7 -0.84 15.26 -7.83
C ALA A 7 -1.49 13.88 -8.03
N ASP A 8 -1.46 13.36 -9.25
CA ASP A 8 -1.96 12.03 -9.56
C ASP A 8 -1.16 10.91 -8.88
N LEU A 9 0.17 11.03 -8.85
CA LEU A 9 1.01 10.05 -8.16
C LEU A 9 0.77 10.07 -6.65
N LEU A 10 0.64 11.25 -6.05
CA LEU A 10 0.32 11.40 -4.62
C LEU A 10 -1.04 10.77 -4.28
N ASN A 11 -2.07 10.99 -5.11
CA ASN A 11 -3.38 10.37 -4.93
C ASN A 11 -3.32 8.84 -5.04
N ARG A 12 -2.54 8.31 -5.98
CA ARG A 12 -2.33 6.86 -6.14
C ARG A 12 -1.59 6.28 -4.92
N TYR A 13 -0.58 6.97 -4.41
CA TYR A 13 0.13 6.57 -3.19
C TYR A 13 -0.81 6.51 -2.00
N ARG A 14 -1.56 7.58 -1.72
CA ARG A 14 -2.52 7.64 -0.60
C ARG A 14 -3.55 6.52 -0.65
N LYS A 15 -4.11 6.26 -1.84
CA LYS A 15 -5.04 5.15 -2.05
C LYS A 15 -4.38 3.79 -1.77
N ALA A 16 -3.17 3.57 -2.27
CA ALA A 16 -2.43 2.34 -2.03
C ALA A 16 -2.06 2.15 -0.54
N ALA A 17 -1.74 3.24 0.17
CA ALA A 17 -1.45 3.22 1.60
C ALA A 17 -2.70 2.84 2.43
N ALA A 18 -3.85 3.44 2.14
CA ALA A 18 -5.11 3.10 2.78
C ALA A 18 -5.52 1.63 2.53
N GLU A 19 -5.38 1.16 1.30
CA GLU A 19 -5.66 -0.24 0.96
C GLU A 19 -4.72 -1.23 1.67
N ALA A 20 -3.44 -0.86 1.85
CA ALA A 20 -2.48 -1.69 2.56
C ALA A 20 -2.88 -1.84 4.04
N ALA A 21 -3.22 -0.74 4.70
CA ALA A 21 -3.68 -0.74 6.10
C ALA A 21 -4.95 -1.60 6.28
N GLN A 22 -5.93 -1.46 5.38
CA GLN A 22 -7.17 -2.25 5.42
C GLN A 22 -6.91 -3.75 5.23
N LYS A 23 -6.03 -4.12 4.29
CA LYS A 23 -5.67 -5.53 4.05
C LYS A 23 -4.92 -6.12 5.23
N GLU A 24 -4.03 -5.36 5.87
CA GLU A 24 -3.31 -5.78 7.08
C GLU A 24 -4.27 -6.06 8.24
N GLN A 25 -5.25 -5.19 8.45
CA GLN A 25 -6.27 -5.35 9.47
C GLN A 25 -7.18 -6.56 9.17
N LEU A 26 -7.53 -6.79 7.91
CA LEU A 26 -8.23 -8.01 7.48
C LEU A 26 -7.42 -9.26 7.85
N VAL A 27 -6.12 -9.32 7.57
CA VAL A 27 -5.25 -10.46 7.96
C VAL A 27 -5.40 -10.82 9.43
N ARG A 28 -5.38 -9.81 10.32
CA ARG A 28 -5.55 -10.00 11.77
C ARG A 28 -6.91 -10.61 12.11
N VAL A 29 -7.97 -10.24 11.39
CA VAL A 29 -9.32 -10.81 11.58
C VAL A 29 -9.44 -12.22 10.99
N VAL A 30 -8.81 -12.52 9.84
CA VAL A 30 -8.86 -13.86 9.25
C VAL A 30 -8.04 -14.90 10.02
N ALA A 31 -7.26 -14.49 11.02
CA ALA A 31 -6.50 -15.36 11.91
C ALA A 31 -7.38 -16.43 12.61
N ALA A 32 -8.66 -16.15 12.82
CA ALA A 32 -9.61 -17.11 13.39
C ALA A 32 -10.08 -18.20 12.41
N LYS A 33 -9.77 -18.12 11.10
CA LYS A 33 -10.32 -18.99 10.05
C LYS A 33 -9.36 -20.11 9.60
N GLY A 34 -8.25 -20.31 10.30
CA GLY A 34 -7.30 -21.40 10.06
C GLY A 34 -6.12 -21.06 9.12
N PRO A 35 -5.10 -21.94 9.06
CA PRO A 35 -3.77 -21.61 8.52
C PRO A 35 -3.74 -21.25 7.03
N ARG A 36 -4.61 -21.84 6.20
CA ARG A 36 -4.70 -21.51 4.77
C ARG A 36 -5.23 -20.09 4.54
N ALA A 37 -6.20 -19.66 5.34
CA ALA A 37 -6.77 -18.31 5.22
C ALA A 37 -5.75 -17.25 5.67
N ILE A 38 -4.95 -17.56 6.70
CA ILE A 38 -3.84 -16.72 7.15
C ILE A 38 -2.79 -16.57 6.05
N ALA A 39 -2.39 -17.67 5.40
CA ALA A 39 -1.39 -17.65 4.33
C ALA A 39 -1.82 -16.76 3.15
N LEU A 40 -3.07 -16.90 2.69
CA LEU A 40 -3.61 -16.10 1.58
C LEU A 40 -3.71 -14.61 1.94
N ALA A 41 -4.17 -14.32 3.16
CA ALA A 41 -4.27 -12.95 3.66
C ALA A 41 -2.88 -12.31 3.78
N SER A 42 -1.90 -13.06 4.27
CA SER A 42 -0.50 -12.63 4.40
C SER A 42 0.17 -12.35 3.05
N GLU A 43 -0.06 -13.21 2.05
CA GLU A 43 0.46 -13.00 0.69
C GLU A 43 -0.14 -11.75 0.04
N THR A 44 -1.44 -11.51 0.28
CA THR A 44 -2.16 -10.33 -0.22
C THR A 44 -1.64 -9.05 0.42
N ALA A 45 -1.40 -9.06 1.74
CA ALA A 45 -0.79 -7.94 2.45
C ALA A 45 0.64 -7.66 1.95
N ALA A 46 1.47 -8.69 1.78
CA ALA A 46 2.83 -8.56 1.27
C ALA A 46 2.87 -7.93 -0.14
N LYS A 47 1.95 -8.31 -1.03
CA LYS A 47 1.82 -7.68 -2.36
C LYS A 47 1.42 -6.20 -2.27
N ALA A 48 0.55 -5.84 -1.33
CA ALA A 48 0.16 -4.44 -1.11
C ALA A 48 1.33 -3.59 -0.59
N VAL A 49 2.10 -4.10 0.37
CA VAL A 49 3.30 -3.42 0.88
C VAL A 49 4.33 -3.18 -0.23
N ARG A 50 4.58 -4.18 -1.09
CA ARG A 50 5.49 -4.02 -2.24
C ARG A 50 5.02 -2.91 -3.19
N ARG A 51 3.71 -2.84 -3.49
CA ARG A 51 3.16 -1.75 -4.33
C ARG A 51 3.36 -0.38 -3.69
N ARG A 52 3.13 -0.24 -2.37
CA ARG A 52 3.40 1.01 -1.66
C ARG A 52 4.87 1.42 -1.78
N LYS A 53 5.80 0.50 -1.56
CA LYS A 53 7.24 0.77 -1.64
C LYS A 53 7.70 1.21 -3.03
N VAL A 54 7.13 0.62 -4.09
CA VAL A 54 7.43 1.07 -5.47
C VAL A 54 6.96 2.50 -5.70
N LEU A 55 5.77 2.86 -5.23
CA LEU A 55 5.25 4.23 -5.35
C LEU A 55 6.03 5.22 -4.49
N GLU A 56 6.47 4.81 -3.30
CA GLU A 56 7.36 5.58 -2.42
C GLU A 56 8.67 5.96 -3.12
N THR A 57 9.36 4.97 -3.73
CA THR A 57 10.58 5.24 -4.51
C THR A 57 10.31 6.16 -5.71
N GLN A 58 9.15 6.05 -6.36
CA GLN A 58 8.77 6.97 -7.46
C GLN A 58 8.54 8.40 -6.95
N LEU A 59 7.95 8.57 -5.76
CA LEU A 59 7.77 9.89 -5.15
C LEU A 59 9.12 10.51 -4.75
N GLU A 60 10.01 9.73 -4.15
CA GLU A 60 11.37 10.15 -3.78
C GLU A 60 12.17 10.64 -4.99
N GLN A 61 12.13 9.89 -6.11
CA GLN A 61 12.79 10.27 -7.36
C GLN A 61 12.29 11.60 -7.93
N LEU A 62 11.03 11.96 -7.65
CA LEU A 62 10.41 13.21 -8.08
C LEU A 62 10.59 14.35 -7.06
N GLY A 63 11.28 14.10 -5.94
CA GLY A 63 11.47 15.08 -4.86
C GLY A 63 10.17 15.46 -4.14
N ILE A 64 9.18 14.57 -4.13
CA ILE A 64 7.87 14.80 -3.52
C ILE A 64 7.87 14.17 -2.12
N GLU A 65 7.96 15.00 -1.09
CA GLU A 65 7.84 14.57 0.31
C GLU A 65 6.36 14.50 0.71
N GLU A 66 5.88 13.34 1.16
CA GLU A 66 4.62 13.25 1.90
C GLU A 66 4.91 13.50 3.40
N ARG A 67 4.24 14.48 4.00
CA ARG A 67 4.27 14.77 5.44
C ARG A 67 2.98 14.34 6.11
#